data_AF-A0A954MQ44-F1
#
_entry.id   AF-A0A954MQ44-F1
#
_cell.length_a   1.000
_cell.length_b   1.000
_cell.length_c   1.000
_cell.angle_alpha   90.00
_cell.angle_beta   90.00
_cell.angle_gamma   90.00
#
_symmetry.space_group_name_H-M   'P 1'
#
loop_
_entity.id
_entity.type
_entity.pdbx_description
1 polymer ?
#
loop_
_entity_poly.entity_id
_entity_poly.type
_entity_poly.pdbx_seq_one_letter_code
_entity_poly.pdbx_strand_id
1 'polypeptide(L)'
;MHYPYKVNLDECVKMFPLDQVVHGDNRAMESIVRGVCGPFDLAVIEQVRRQRNEAGPLADVFMFELGEPVERHAMKIGGTPYRPAGVSWPLCKGPQTESDVGFCPEAGTPMLFLGQFCFIDSKDLVPELPSDVLLIFVEDDTFSGEIELEWYSLGQEDLVAPNDVPPGASPFLNCFGHLCRITEPETGVYRGRSFMNATKIGGSLHYQQGEPAKETLICQLHSTGPSTRVPFPWVNHPAPVTSDNYQDFDMVSGGAVYVVSEPDGTIRAEFQCT
;
A
#
# COMPACT_ATOMS: atom_id res chain seq x y z
N MET A 1 -7.58 19.39 -9.36
CA MET A 1 -7.61 17.96 -9.75
C MET A 1 -8.00 17.18 -8.50
N HIS A 2 -8.65 16.03 -8.62
CA HIS A 2 -9.09 15.22 -7.47
C HIS A 2 -8.73 13.76 -7.73
N TYR A 3 -8.60 12.98 -6.65
CA TYR A 3 -8.37 11.55 -6.76
C TYR A 3 -9.64 10.87 -7.32
N PRO A 4 -9.55 10.14 -8.44
CA PRO A 4 -10.72 9.71 -9.19
C PRO A 4 -11.34 8.41 -8.65
N TYR A 5 -10.58 7.59 -7.94
CA TYR A 5 -11.02 6.28 -7.45
C TYR A 5 -11.39 6.37 -5.98
N LYS A 6 -12.67 6.59 -5.67
CA LYS A 6 -13.19 6.68 -4.31
C LYS A 6 -14.23 5.61 -4.06
N VAL A 7 -14.21 5.04 -2.86
CA VAL A 7 -15.24 4.09 -2.43
C VAL A 7 -16.19 4.73 -1.43
N ASN A 8 -17.47 4.38 -1.56
CA ASN A 8 -18.49 4.70 -0.58
C ASN A 8 -18.46 3.68 0.56
N LEU A 9 -17.93 4.07 1.71
CA LEU A 9 -17.83 3.22 2.89
C LEU A 9 -19.18 2.64 3.34
N ASP A 10 -20.25 3.42 3.27
CA ASP A 10 -21.57 2.96 3.69
C ASP A 10 -22.16 1.92 2.74
N GLU A 11 -21.76 1.92 1.46
CA GLU A 11 -22.12 0.85 0.52
C GLU A 11 -21.38 -0.45 0.88
N CYS A 12 -20.09 -0.39 1.20
CA CYS A 12 -19.34 -1.54 1.69
C CYS A 12 -19.96 -2.12 2.97
N VAL A 13 -20.30 -1.26 3.94
CA VAL A 13 -20.94 -1.66 5.20
C VAL A 13 -22.30 -2.34 4.95
N LYS A 14 -23.12 -1.81 4.03
CA LYS A 14 -24.40 -2.43 3.66
C LYS A 14 -24.22 -3.78 2.96
N MET A 15 -23.16 -3.93 2.16
CA MET A 15 -22.87 -5.15 1.42
C MET A 15 -22.41 -6.29 2.34
N PHE A 16 -21.75 -5.97 3.45
CA PHE A 16 -21.22 -6.96 4.40
C PHE A 16 -21.66 -6.68 5.85
N PRO A 17 -22.95 -6.89 6.20
CA PRO A 17 -23.44 -6.68 7.55
C PRO A 17 -22.69 -7.54 8.58
N LEU A 18 -22.20 -6.93 9.67
CA LEU A 18 -21.33 -7.59 10.64
C LEU A 18 -21.98 -8.79 11.33
N ASP A 19 -23.30 -8.75 11.57
CA ASP A 19 -24.05 -9.88 12.14
C ASP A 19 -24.02 -11.12 11.23
N GLN A 20 -24.06 -10.93 9.91
CA GLN A 20 -23.92 -12.02 8.94
C GLN A 20 -22.48 -12.55 8.86
N VAL A 21 -21.49 -11.68 9.07
CA VAL A 21 -20.07 -12.06 9.08
C VAL A 21 -19.71 -12.88 10.33
N VAL A 22 -20.20 -12.50 11.50
CA VAL A 22 -19.85 -13.16 12.78
C VAL A 22 -20.52 -14.53 12.95
N HIS A 23 -21.67 -14.75 12.32
CA HIS A 23 -22.38 -16.05 12.36
C HIS A 23 -21.89 -17.06 11.33
N GLY A 24 -21.07 -16.65 10.35
CA GLY A 24 -20.33 -17.54 9.46
C GLY A 24 -19.17 -18.23 10.20
N ASP A 25 -18.84 -19.46 9.80
CA ASP A 25 -17.81 -20.33 10.38
C ASP A 25 -16.61 -19.54 10.96
N ASN A 26 -16.42 -19.58 12.29
CA ASN A 26 -15.36 -18.84 13.01
C ASN A 26 -13.94 -19.09 12.43
N ARG A 27 -13.74 -20.22 11.73
CA ARG A 27 -12.47 -20.54 11.05
C ARG A 27 -12.18 -19.63 9.84
N ALA A 28 -13.18 -19.00 9.24
CA ALA A 28 -12.99 -17.99 8.20
C ALA A 28 -12.43 -16.68 8.78
N MET A 29 -12.68 -16.39 10.07
CA MET A 29 -12.15 -15.22 10.75
C MET A 29 -10.71 -15.42 11.27
N GLU A 30 -10.32 -16.64 11.62
CA GLU A 30 -8.98 -16.97 12.12
C GLU A 30 -7.91 -17.12 11.01
N SER A 31 -8.33 -17.15 9.75
CA SER A 31 -7.45 -17.32 8.59
C SER A 31 -6.72 -16.03 8.21
N ILE A 32 -5.64 -15.78 8.95
CA ILE A 32 -4.45 -14.97 8.62
C ILE A 32 -4.77 -13.52 8.22
N VAL A 33 -4.72 -12.69 9.24
CA VAL A 33 -4.48 -11.26 9.23
C VAL A 33 -3.37 -10.92 8.24
N ARG A 34 -3.68 -10.20 7.15
CA ARG A 34 -2.65 -9.63 6.28
C ARG A 34 -2.81 -8.15 5.97
N GLY A 35 -4.02 -7.60 6.08
CA GLY A 35 -4.22 -6.16 5.87
C GLY A 35 -5.62 -5.84 5.36
N VAL A 36 -5.85 -4.56 5.03
CA VAL A 36 -7.04 -4.14 4.27
C VAL A 36 -6.70 -4.28 2.80
N CYS A 37 -7.39 -5.17 2.09
CA CYS A 37 -7.17 -5.39 0.66
C CYS A 37 -8.44 -5.08 -0.14
N GLY A 38 -9.61 -5.52 0.34
CA GLY A 38 -10.88 -5.37 -0.37
C GLY A 38 -12.02 -4.73 0.46
N PRO A 39 -13.18 -4.51 -0.19
CA PRO A 39 -14.40 -3.95 0.42
C PRO A 39 -14.85 -4.65 1.71
N PHE A 40 -14.70 -5.98 1.77
CA PHE A 40 -15.07 -6.76 2.94
C PHE A 40 -14.26 -6.36 4.18
N ASP A 41 -12.94 -6.23 4.05
CA ASP A 41 -12.05 -5.93 5.17
C ASP A 41 -12.38 -4.59 5.79
N LEU A 42 -12.56 -3.58 4.94
CA LEU A 42 -12.89 -2.22 5.34
C LEU A 42 -14.28 -2.15 6.03
N ALA A 43 -15.28 -2.84 5.47
CA ALA A 43 -16.63 -2.87 6.03
C ALA A 43 -16.66 -3.47 7.45
N VAL A 44 -15.93 -4.57 7.68
CA VAL A 44 -15.85 -5.21 8.99
C VAL A 44 -15.17 -4.29 10.00
N ILE A 45 -14.04 -3.70 9.63
CA ILE A 45 -13.29 -2.78 10.51
C ILE A 45 -14.16 -1.59 10.92
N GLU A 46 -14.81 -0.94 9.96
CA GLU A 46 -15.63 0.24 10.23
C GLU A 46 -16.82 -0.09 11.13
N GLN A 47 -17.50 -1.22 10.90
CA GLN A 47 -18.63 -1.63 11.76
C GLN A 47 -18.20 -1.91 13.19
N VAL A 48 -17.04 -2.56 13.39
CA VAL A 48 -16.47 -2.80 14.72
C VAL A 48 -16.13 -1.48 15.40
N ARG A 49 -15.45 -0.57 14.69
CA ARG A 49 -15.11 0.77 15.21
C ARG A 49 -16.36 1.52 15.65
N ARG A 50 -17.42 1.52 14.83
CA ARG A 50 -18.73 2.12 15.15
C ARG A 50 -19.37 1.48 16.39
N GLN A 51 -19.41 0.15 16.48
CA GLN A 51 -19.99 -0.56 17.63
C GLN A 51 -19.27 -0.26 18.95
N ARG A 52 -17.96 -0.06 18.89
CA ARG A 52 -17.14 0.25 20.06
C ARG A 52 -17.03 1.75 20.34
N ASN A 53 -17.59 2.58 19.47
CA ASN A 53 -17.47 4.03 19.52
C ASN A 53 -16.00 4.49 19.64
N GLU A 54 -15.11 3.81 18.90
CA GLU A 54 -13.68 4.11 18.89
C GLU A 54 -13.41 5.39 18.08
N ALA A 55 -12.65 6.29 18.70
CA ALA A 55 -12.03 7.42 18.05
C ALA A 55 -10.62 7.04 17.56
N GLY A 56 -9.97 7.97 16.87
CA GLY A 56 -8.59 7.86 16.42
C GLY A 56 -8.26 8.91 15.37
N PRO A 57 -7.04 8.88 14.81
CA PRO A 57 -6.66 9.78 13.73
C PRO A 57 -7.41 9.45 12.44
N LEU A 58 -7.48 10.42 11.54
CA LEU A 58 -7.96 10.19 10.18
C LEU A 58 -6.85 9.58 9.33
N ALA A 59 -7.25 8.67 8.44
CA ALA A 59 -6.38 8.06 7.45
C ALA A 59 -7.13 7.87 6.13
N ASP A 60 -6.41 7.96 5.02
CA ASP A 60 -6.92 7.55 3.71
C ASP A 60 -6.39 6.14 3.40
N VAL A 61 -7.31 5.18 3.36
CA VAL A 61 -7.02 3.75 3.17
C VAL A 61 -7.34 3.34 1.75
N PHE A 62 -6.52 2.46 1.19
CA PHE A 62 -6.72 1.95 -0.16
C PHE A 62 -7.24 0.51 -0.15
N MET A 63 -8.30 0.28 -0.92
CA MET A 63 -8.72 -1.06 -1.36
C MET A 63 -8.32 -1.22 -2.81
N PHE A 64 -7.91 -2.41 -3.21
CA PHE A 64 -7.27 -2.57 -4.50
C PHE A 64 -8.18 -3.15 -5.57
N GLU A 65 -7.99 -2.67 -6.78
CA GLU A 65 -8.56 -3.19 -8.02
C GLU A 65 -7.43 -3.70 -8.91
N LEU A 66 -7.60 -4.89 -9.49
CA LEU A 66 -6.60 -5.49 -10.38
C LEU A 66 -6.53 -4.74 -11.71
N GLY A 67 -5.31 -4.52 -12.21
CA GLY A 67 -5.03 -3.89 -13.50
C GLY A 67 -4.33 -2.54 -13.38
N GLU A 68 -4.33 -1.79 -14.48
CA GLU A 68 -3.75 -0.44 -14.56
C GLU A 68 -4.86 0.62 -14.51
N PRO A 69 -4.70 1.68 -13.69
CA PRO A 69 -5.65 2.78 -13.68
C PRO A 69 -5.54 3.58 -14.98
N VAL A 70 -6.66 4.09 -15.47
CA VAL A 70 -6.71 5.06 -16.59
C VAL A 70 -5.89 6.30 -16.23
N GLU A 71 -6.10 6.80 -15.02
CA GLU A 71 -5.39 7.96 -14.47
C GLU A 71 -4.00 7.56 -13.96
N ARG A 72 -2.97 7.95 -14.71
CA ARG A 72 -1.57 7.52 -14.50
C ARG A 72 -1.02 7.86 -13.11
N HIS A 73 -1.49 8.94 -12.50
CA HIS A 73 -1.04 9.42 -11.20
C HIS A 73 -1.66 8.68 -10.01
N ALA A 74 -2.65 7.81 -10.21
CA ALA A 74 -3.34 7.13 -9.12
C ALA A 74 -2.42 6.26 -8.24
N MET A 75 -2.85 5.97 -7.02
CA MET A 75 -2.20 5.01 -6.13
C MET A 75 -2.14 3.66 -6.84
N LYS A 76 -0.95 3.06 -6.94
CA LYS A 76 -0.79 1.74 -7.55
C LYS A 76 0.41 0.99 -7.00
N ILE A 77 0.39 -0.33 -7.19
CA ILE A 77 1.51 -1.23 -6.97
C ILE A 77 1.87 -1.83 -8.32
N GLY A 78 3.17 -1.84 -8.62
CA GLY A 78 3.70 -2.22 -9.92
C GLY A 78 3.16 -1.37 -11.08
N GLY A 79 3.37 -1.87 -12.30
CA GLY A 79 2.89 -1.26 -13.51
C GLY A 79 3.75 -0.13 -14.06
N THR A 80 3.12 0.77 -14.82
CA THR A 80 3.79 1.92 -15.43
C THR A 80 3.70 3.14 -14.50
N PRO A 81 4.83 3.67 -13.99
CA PRO A 81 4.82 4.76 -13.03
C PRO A 81 4.40 6.09 -13.66
N TYR A 82 3.96 7.04 -12.83
CA TYR A 82 3.78 8.45 -13.18
C TYR A 82 5.13 9.17 -13.16
N ARG A 83 5.96 8.89 -14.17
CA ARG A 83 7.34 9.36 -14.25
C ARG A 83 7.61 10.02 -15.61
N PRO A 84 8.29 11.18 -15.69
CA PRO A 84 8.64 11.77 -16.97
C PRO A 84 9.60 10.87 -17.78
N ALA A 85 9.39 10.78 -19.10
CA ALA A 85 10.14 9.88 -19.99
C ALA A 85 11.63 10.26 -20.13
N GLY A 86 11.96 11.54 -19.97
CA GLY A 86 13.33 12.04 -20.11
C GLY A 86 14.25 11.82 -18.90
N VAL A 87 13.75 11.24 -17.81
CA VAL A 87 14.55 11.00 -16.59
C VAL A 87 15.15 9.59 -16.66
N SER A 88 16.46 9.45 -16.44
CA SER A 88 17.12 8.13 -16.38
C SER A 88 16.54 7.27 -15.28
N TRP A 89 16.27 5.99 -15.54
CA TRP A 89 15.74 5.07 -14.53
C TRP A 89 16.71 4.90 -13.34
N PRO A 90 16.22 4.79 -12.08
CA PRO A 90 17.08 4.55 -10.92
C PRO A 90 17.83 3.23 -11.05
N LEU A 91 19.12 3.22 -10.70
CA LEU A 91 19.99 2.06 -10.82
C LEU A 91 20.52 1.64 -9.46
N CYS A 92 20.53 0.33 -9.19
CA CYS A 92 21.12 -0.24 -8.00
C CYS A 92 22.61 0.14 -7.92
N LYS A 93 23.09 0.45 -6.72
CA LYS A 93 24.50 0.77 -6.48
C LYS A 93 25.38 -0.48 -6.36
N GLY A 94 24.74 -1.65 -6.24
CA GLY A 94 25.37 -2.94 -6.05
C GLY A 94 25.82 -3.17 -4.61
N PRO A 95 26.47 -4.32 -4.33
CA PRO A 95 26.97 -4.67 -3.00
C PRO A 95 27.87 -3.57 -2.45
N GLN A 96 27.51 -2.99 -1.31
CA GLN A 96 28.32 -1.95 -0.66
C GLN A 96 29.41 -2.57 0.22
N THR A 97 29.17 -3.80 0.70
CA THR A 97 30.08 -4.56 1.54
C THR A 97 30.29 -5.98 0.99
N GLU A 98 31.37 -6.66 1.40
CA GLU A 98 31.61 -8.06 1.02
C GLU A 98 30.51 -9.00 1.52
N SER A 99 29.83 -8.67 2.62
CA SER A 99 28.71 -9.45 3.15
C SER A 99 27.43 -9.34 2.30
N ASP A 100 27.31 -8.31 1.47
CA ASP A 100 26.14 -8.09 0.61
C ASP A 100 26.22 -8.88 -0.70
N VAL A 101 27.38 -9.48 -0.99
CA VAL A 101 27.63 -10.23 -2.22
C VAL A 101 26.72 -11.46 -2.27
N GLY A 102 25.90 -11.54 -3.32
CA GLY A 102 24.94 -12.62 -3.54
C GLY A 102 23.55 -12.36 -2.96
N PHE A 103 23.36 -11.25 -2.24
CA PHE A 103 22.05 -10.80 -1.76
C PHE A 103 21.57 -9.55 -2.50
N CYS A 104 22.47 -8.66 -2.91
CA CYS A 104 22.11 -7.47 -3.68
C CYS A 104 22.29 -7.66 -5.20
N PRO A 105 21.46 -7.01 -6.04
CA PRO A 105 21.67 -6.93 -7.48
C PRO A 105 23.03 -6.34 -7.88
N GLU A 106 23.49 -6.59 -9.10
CA GLU A 106 24.72 -5.98 -9.61
C GLU A 106 24.55 -4.46 -9.80
N ALA A 107 25.64 -3.69 -9.62
CA ALA A 107 25.63 -2.25 -9.85
C ALA A 107 25.23 -1.92 -11.29
N GLY A 108 24.34 -0.93 -11.45
CA GLY A 108 23.79 -0.56 -12.76
C GLY A 108 22.55 -1.36 -13.19
N THR A 109 22.11 -2.34 -12.39
CA THR A 109 20.81 -3.00 -12.58
C THR A 109 19.68 -1.99 -12.34
N PRO A 110 18.64 -1.91 -13.19
CA PRO A 110 17.48 -1.06 -12.92
C PRO A 110 16.77 -1.46 -11.61
N MET A 111 16.48 -0.49 -10.74
CA MET A 111 15.67 -0.73 -9.55
C MET A 111 14.23 -1.10 -9.93
N LEU A 112 13.54 -1.84 -9.06
CA LEU A 112 12.15 -2.22 -9.23
C LEU A 112 11.23 -1.07 -8.84
N PHE A 113 10.27 -0.73 -9.69
CA PHE A 113 9.14 0.12 -9.34
C PHE A 113 8.16 -0.67 -8.46
N LEU A 114 8.14 -0.35 -7.18
CA LEU A 114 7.28 -0.99 -6.19
C LEU A 114 5.86 -0.43 -6.25
N GLY A 115 5.72 0.88 -6.24
CA GLY A 115 4.42 1.54 -6.26
C GLY A 115 4.52 3.05 -6.13
N GLN A 116 3.37 3.72 -6.13
CA GLN A 116 3.29 5.17 -5.98
C GLN A 116 2.05 5.58 -5.21
N PHE A 117 2.12 6.72 -4.52
CA PHE A 117 1.01 7.37 -3.82
C PHE A 117 0.67 8.72 -4.45
N CYS A 118 -0.61 9.06 -4.51
CA CYS A 118 -1.08 10.40 -4.87
C CYS A 118 -1.72 11.08 -3.66
N PHE A 119 -1.21 12.25 -3.28
CA PHE A 119 -1.60 12.96 -2.07
C PHE A 119 -2.61 14.07 -2.32
N ILE A 120 -3.12 14.26 -3.54
CA ILE A 120 -3.91 15.46 -3.88
C ILE A 120 -5.13 15.68 -2.99
N ASP A 121 -5.81 14.60 -2.58
CA ASP A 121 -6.96 14.66 -1.69
C ASP A 121 -6.59 14.36 -0.22
N SER A 122 -5.30 14.13 0.08
CA SER A 122 -4.80 13.67 1.39
C SER A 122 -3.82 14.64 2.06
N LYS A 123 -3.59 15.82 1.49
CA LYS A 123 -2.65 16.82 2.02
C LYS A 123 -2.97 17.31 3.42
N ASP A 124 -4.23 17.20 3.85
CA ASP A 124 -4.67 17.57 5.20
C ASP A 124 -4.28 16.54 6.27
N LEU A 125 -3.83 15.34 5.86
CA LEU A 125 -3.47 14.24 6.74
C LEU A 125 -1.95 14.13 7.00
N VAL A 126 -1.14 14.92 6.29
CA VAL A 126 0.32 14.76 6.22
C VAL A 126 1.01 16.12 6.39
N PRO A 127 2.30 16.14 6.78
CA PRO A 127 3.10 17.37 6.74
C PRO A 127 3.23 17.92 5.31
N GLU A 128 3.87 19.08 5.17
CA GLU A 128 4.19 19.64 3.85
C GLU A 128 5.09 18.66 3.07
N LEU A 129 4.65 18.30 1.86
CA LEU A 129 5.32 17.31 1.02
C LEU A 129 6.09 17.98 -0.12
N PRO A 130 7.16 17.36 -0.65
CA PRO A 130 7.89 17.88 -1.80
C PRO A 130 7.04 18.03 -3.05
N SER A 131 6.04 17.15 -3.23
CA SER A 131 5.14 17.18 -4.38
C SER A 131 3.84 16.40 -4.17
N ASP A 132 3.07 16.22 -5.24
CA ASP A 132 1.74 15.59 -5.22
C ASP A 132 1.76 14.06 -5.34
N VAL A 133 2.77 13.51 -6.03
CA VAL A 133 2.90 12.07 -6.31
C VAL A 133 4.28 11.60 -5.84
N LEU A 134 4.29 10.55 -5.03
CA LEU A 134 5.51 9.85 -4.60
C LEU A 134 5.63 8.53 -5.34
N LEU A 135 6.79 8.24 -5.92
CA LEU A 135 7.16 6.95 -6.50
C LEU A 135 8.19 6.29 -5.60
N ILE A 136 8.04 4.98 -5.39
CA ILE A 136 8.90 4.16 -4.54
C ILE A 136 9.59 3.13 -5.42
N PHE A 137 10.92 3.16 -5.40
CA PHE A 137 11.78 2.18 -6.06
C PHE A 137 12.57 1.40 -5.03
N VAL A 138 12.80 0.12 -5.30
CA VAL A 138 13.54 -0.79 -4.42
C VAL A 138 14.54 -1.61 -5.22
N GLU A 139 15.65 -2.01 -4.61
CA GLU A 139 16.68 -2.77 -5.32
C GLU A 139 16.20 -4.16 -5.76
N ASP A 140 15.41 -4.84 -4.93
CA ASP A 140 14.89 -6.18 -5.19
C ASP A 140 13.51 -6.41 -4.52
N ASP A 141 12.94 -7.60 -4.73
CA ASP A 141 11.64 -8.02 -4.21
C ASP A 141 11.69 -8.56 -2.77
N THR A 142 12.89 -8.61 -2.17
CA THR A 142 13.11 -8.94 -0.75
C THR A 142 13.07 -7.70 0.13
N PHE A 143 13.19 -6.51 -0.47
CA PHE A 143 13.20 -5.21 0.21
C PHE A 143 14.32 -5.07 1.24
N SER A 144 15.41 -5.84 1.08
CA SER A 144 16.56 -5.81 1.99
C SER A 144 17.59 -4.72 1.65
N GLY A 145 17.42 -4.06 0.50
CA GLY A 145 18.33 -3.05 -0.03
C GLY A 145 17.86 -1.60 0.11
N GLU A 146 18.41 -0.74 -0.75
CA GLU A 146 18.07 0.68 -0.80
C GLU A 146 16.63 0.93 -1.29
N ILE A 147 15.96 1.91 -0.68
CA ILE A 147 14.66 2.44 -1.13
C ILE A 147 14.88 3.85 -1.66
N GLU A 148 14.57 4.07 -2.93
CA GLU A 148 14.67 5.37 -3.57
C GLU A 148 13.28 6.00 -3.71
N LEU A 149 13.16 7.27 -3.32
CA LEU A 149 11.93 8.05 -3.34
C LEU A 149 12.04 9.15 -4.40
N GLU A 150 11.13 9.15 -5.38
CA GLU A 150 11.02 10.23 -6.36
C GLU A 150 9.68 10.97 -6.20
N TRP A 151 9.71 12.30 -6.32
CA TRP A 151 8.52 13.16 -6.15
C TRP A 151 8.21 13.94 -7.42
N TYR A 152 6.94 13.93 -7.85
CA TYR A 152 6.49 14.64 -9.05
C TYR A 152 5.17 15.38 -8.85
N SER A 153 5.06 16.56 -9.45
CA SER A 153 3.84 17.37 -9.40
C SER A 153 2.81 16.84 -10.38
N LEU A 154 1.52 17.03 -10.11
CA LEU A 154 0.48 16.69 -11.08
C LEU A 154 0.57 17.58 -12.34
N GLY A 155 0.07 17.06 -13.46
CA GLY A 155 0.14 17.73 -14.77
C GLY A 155 1.48 17.58 -15.50
N GLN A 156 2.31 16.60 -15.15
CA GLN A 156 3.46 16.21 -15.97
C GLN A 156 2.95 15.75 -17.33
N GLU A 157 3.63 16.22 -18.37
CA GLU A 157 3.47 15.75 -19.74
C GLU A 157 4.61 14.77 -20.07
N ASP A 158 4.52 14.09 -21.21
CA ASP A 158 5.57 13.17 -21.70
C ASP A 158 6.00 12.11 -20.65
N LEU A 159 5.02 11.38 -20.12
CA LEU A 159 5.25 10.31 -19.17
C LEU A 159 5.87 9.08 -19.86
N VAL A 160 6.70 8.35 -19.13
CA VAL A 160 7.26 7.06 -19.55
C VAL A 160 6.16 6.15 -20.11
N ALA A 161 6.37 5.59 -21.30
CA ALA A 161 5.43 4.65 -21.88
C ALA A 161 5.63 3.26 -21.25
N PRO A 162 4.61 2.38 -21.28
CA PRO A 162 4.73 1.02 -20.76
C PRO A 162 5.91 0.23 -21.36
N ASN A 163 6.22 0.45 -22.64
CA ASN A 163 7.32 -0.21 -23.33
C ASN A 163 8.71 0.35 -22.97
N ASP A 164 8.77 1.51 -22.31
CA ASP A 164 10.01 2.15 -21.88
C ASP A 164 10.36 1.80 -20.42
N VAL A 165 9.47 1.12 -19.70
CA VAL A 165 9.79 0.53 -18.39
C VAL A 165 10.82 -0.58 -18.62
N PRO A 166 11.98 -0.55 -17.93
CA PRO A 166 13.00 -1.57 -18.11
C PRO A 166 12.44 -2.98 -17.87
N PRO A 167 12.78 -3.99 -18.69
CA PRO A 167 12.31 -5.35 -18.50
C PRO A 167 12.62 -5.87 -17.10
N GLY A 168 11.62 -6.39 -16.41
CA GLY A 168 11.76 -6.92 -15.05
C GLY A 168 11.71 -5.85 -13.94
N ALA A 169 11.74 -4.56 -14.26
CA ALA A 169 11.66 -3.48 -13.27
C ALA A 169 10.25 -3.27 -12.67
N SER A 170 9.27 -4.11 -13.01
CA SER A 170 7.97 -4.13 -12.34
C SER A 170 7.40 -5.55 -12.33
N PRO A 171 7.91 -6.42 -11.44
CA PRO A 171 7.53 -7.82 -11.40
C PRO A 171 6.21 -8.07 -10.65
N PHE A 172 5.67 -7.05 -9.98
CA PHE A 172 4.49 -7.15 -9.13
C PHE A 172 3.20 -7.25 -9.95
N LEU A 173 2.18 -7.90 -9.39
CA LEU A 173 0.84 -7.87 -9.98
C LEU A 173 0.32 -6.42 -9.98
N ASN A 174 0.05 -5.89 -11.17
CA ASN A 174 -0.45 -4.53 -11.32
C ASN A 174 -1.83 -4.40 -10.68
N CYS A 175 -1.97 -3.42 -9.79
CA CYS A 175 -3.25 -3.04 -9.22
C CYS A 175 -3.24 -1.58 -8.81
N PHE A 176 -4.41 -1.01 -8.58
CA PHE A 176 -4.55 0.38 -8.13
C PHE A 176 -5.54 0.53 -6.98
N GLY A 177 -5.31 1.56 -6.17
CA GLY A 177 -6.05 1.80 -4.95
C GLY A 177 -7.29 2.67 -5.17
N HIS A 178 -8.41 2.24 -4.62
CA HIS A 178 -9.58 3.08 -4.37
C HIS A 178 -9.52 3.61 -2.94
N LEU A 179 -9.56 4.95 -2.84
CA LEU A 179 -9.40 5.68 -1.59
C LEU A 179 -10.70 5.67 -0.79
N CYS A 180 -10.56 5.41 0.51
CA CYS A 180 -11.60 5.66 1.51
C CYS A 180 -11.01 6.36 2.72
N ARG A 181 -11.51 7.56 3.03
CA ARG A 181 -11.17 8.26 4.27
C ARG A 181 -11.90 7.65 5.44
N ILE A 182 -11.18 7.26 6.47
CA ILE A 182 -11.77 6.71 7.70
C ILE A 182 -11.10 7.28 8.95
N THR A 183 -11.73 7.05 10.09
CA THR A 183 -11.11 7.19 11.40
C THR A 183 -10.49 5.84 11.78
N GLU A 184 -9.20 5.82 12.11
CA GLU A 184 -8.56 4.59 12.57
C GLU A 184 -9.09 4.19 13.96
N PRO A 185 -9.34 2.89 14.23
CA PRO A 185 -9.65 2.44 15.57
C PRO A 185 -8.41 2.51 16.50
N GLU A 186 -8.52 3.20 17.64
CA GLU A 186 -7.48 3.27 18.68
C GLU A 186 -6.93 1.90 19.09
N THR A 187 -7.79 0.88 19.19
CA THR A 187 -7.37 -0.45 19.67
C THR A 187 -6.55 -1.22 18.63
N GLY A 188 -6.48 -0.73 17.38
CA GLY A 188 -5.64 -1.22 16.29
C GLY A 188 -5.98 -2.62 15.78
N VAL A 189 -6.61 -3.48 16.59
CA VAL A 189 -6.77 -4.91 16.36
C VAL A 189 -8.20 -5.37 16.70
N TYR A 190 -8.86 -5.99 15.72
CA TYR A 190 -10.09 -6.76 15.96
C TYR A 190 -9.95 -8.19 15.45
N ARG A 191 -9.98 -9.17 16.38
CA ARG A 191 -9.90 -10.60 16.05
C ARG A 191 -8.72 -10.91 15.10
N GLY A 192 -7.56 -10.36 15.44
CA GLY A 192 -6.36 -10.45 14.61
C GLY A 192 -6.30 -9.38 13.51
N ARG A 193 -7.40 -8.93 12.91
CA ARG A 193 -7.37 -7.92 11.84
C ARG A 193 -6.79 -6.62 12.38
N SER A 194 -5.57 -6.31 11.95
CA SER A 194 -4.89 -5.09 12.32
C SER A 194 -5.16 -4.03 11.28
N PHE A 195 -5.80 -2.93 11.67
CA PHE A 195 -5.87 -1.74 10.83
C PHE A 195 -4.47 -1.23 10.48
N MET A 196 -3.51 -1.52 11.36
CA MET A 196 -2.10 -1.18 11.18
C MET A 196 -1.48 -1.80 9.93
N ASN A 197 -2.12 -2.79 9.32
CA ASN A 197 -1.61 -3.49 8.15
C ASN A 197 -2.31 -3.04 6.85
N ALA A 198 -2.88 -1.83 6.82
CA ALA A 198 -3.46 -1.26 5.61
C ALA A 198 -2.42 -0.49 4.79
N THR A 199 -2.58 -0.51 3.46
CA THR A 199 -1.94 0.51 2.62
C THR A 199 -2.71 1.82 2.77
N LYS A 200 -2.03 2.88 3.23
CA LYS A 200 -2.69 4.11 3.67
C LYS A 200 -1.82 5.36 3.59
N ILE A 201 -2.46 6.53 3.65
CA ILE A 201 -1.85 7.85 3.85
C ILE A 201 -2.32 8.42 5.19
N GLY A 202 -1.37 8.99 5.96
CA GLY A 202 -1.61 9.52 7.30
C GLY A 202 -1.96 8.43 8.33
N GLY A 203 -2.65 8.85 9.39
CA GLY A 203 -3.07 7.94 10.46
C GLY A 203 -1.98 7.63 11.48
N SER A 204 -2.15 6.55 12.24
CA SER A 204 -1.19 6.13 13.26
C SER A 204 -0.01 5.39 12.65
N LEU A 205 1.20 5.77 13.04
CA LEU A 205 2.41 5.01 12.76
C LEU A 205 2.44 3.76 13.64
N HIS A 206 2.64 2.60 13.02
CA HIS A 206 2.82 1.35 13.74
C HIS A 206 3.94 0.54 13.13
N TYR A 207 5.05 0.50 13.82
CA TYR A 207 6.13 -0.40 13.48
C TYR A 207 5.78 -1.81 13.91
N GLN A 208 6.05 -2.75 13.01
CA GLN A 208 5.99 -4.18 13.30
C GLN A 208 7.15 -4.59 14.19
N GLN A 209 8.28 -3.89 14.08
CA GLN A 209 9.50 -4.14 14.82
C GLN A 209 9.93 -2.87 15.56
N GLY A 210 9.56 -2.78 16.84
CA GLY A 210 10.00 -1.72 17.74
C GLY A 210 8.95 -0.66 18.07
N GLU A 211 9.38 0.35 18.84
CA GLU A 211 8.53 1.48 19.23
C GLU A 211 8.64 2.61 18.20
N PRO A 212 7.53 3.27 17.83
CA PRO A 212 7.58 4.43 16.95
C PRO A 212 8.40 5.54 17.59
N ALA A 213 9.34 6.08 16.83
CA ALA A 213 10.03 7.31 17.17
C ALA A 213 9.04 8.49 17.15
N LYS A 214 9.52 9.72 17.37
CA LYS A 214 8.72 10.96 17.28
C LYS A 214 8.36 11.34 15.82
N GLU A 215 8.29 10.37 14.94
CA GLU A 215 8.08 10.52 13.51
C GLU A 215 6.60 10.63 13.18
N THR A 216 6.30 11.25 12.05
CA THR A 216 4.94 11.33 11.52
C THR A 216 4.82 10.45 10.29
N LEU A 217 3.83 9.55 10.26
CA LEU A 217 3.55 8.72 9.10
C LEU A 217 3.06 9.60 7.94
N ILE A 218 3.74 9.51 6.78
CA ILE A 218 3.26 10.10 5.52
C ILE A 218 2.38 9.07 4.82
N CYS A 219 2.94 7.91 4.51
CA CYS A 219 2.20 6.80 3.91
C CYS A 219 2.84 5.45 4.26
N GLN A 220 2.04 4.41 4.12
CA GLN A 220 2.46 3.03 4.33
C GLN A 220 2.00 2.20 3.14
N LEU A 221 2.92 1.46 2.53
CA LEU A 221 2.64 0.42 1.55
C LEU A 221 2.75 -0.93 2.25
N HIS A 222 1.63 -1.54 2.60
CA HIS A 222 1.63 -2.85 3.23
C HIS A 222 1.52 -3.95 2.18
N SER A 223 2.09 -5.12 2.48
CA SER A 223 1.82 -6.37 1.79
C SER A 223 0.32 -6.58 1.59
N THR A 224 -0.09 -6.77 0.34
CA THR A 224 -1.49 -7.08 0.03
C THR A 224 -1.61 -8.58 -0.20
N GLY A 225 -2.09 -9.28 0.82
CA GLY A 225 -2.48 -10.68 0.72
C GLY A 225 -4.00 -10.78 0.86
N PRO A 226 -4.77 -10.96 -0.24
CA PRO A 226 -6.23 -11.04 -0.15
C PRO A 226 -6.66 -12.24 0.70
N SER A 227 -7.75 -12.11 1.45
CA SER A 227 -8.26 -13.25 2.21
C SER A 227 -8.86 -14.30 1.26
N THR A 228 -8.48 -15.57 1.43
CA THR A 228 -8.90 -16.68 0.56
C THR A 228 -10.33 -17.17 0.80
N ARG A 229 -11.03 -16.58 1.76
CA ARG A 229 -12.35 -17.07 2.22
C ARG A 229 -13.44 -16.02 2.19
N VAL A 230 -13.11 -14.80 1.76
CA VAL A 230 -14.05 -13.69 1.74
C VAL A 230 -14.41 -13.33 0.31
N PRO A 231 -15.65 -12.91 0.03
CA PRO A 231 -16.00 -12.34 -1.26
C PRO A 231 -15.33 -10.97 -1.42
N PHE A 232 -15.13 -10.55 -2.66
CA PHE A 232 -14.47 -9.29 -3.00
C PHE A 232 -13.09 -9.10 -2.33
N PRO A 233 -12.14 -10.05 -2.49
CA PRO A 233 -10.74 -9.83 -2.14
C PRO A 233 -10.13 -8.60 -2.82
N TRP A 234 -10.65 -8.26 -4.02
CA TRP A 234 -10.35 -7.04 -4.78
C TRP A 234 -11.67 -6.37 -5.16
N VAL A 235 -11.65 -5.07 -5.44
CA VAL A 235 -12.83 -4.28 -5.81
C VAL A 235 -13.56 -4.87 -7.02
N ASN A 236 -12.82 -5.33 -8.04
CA ASN A 236 -13.37 -5.91 -9.26
C ASN A 236 -13.41 -7.45 -9.31
N HIS A 237 -13.09 -8.14 -8.20
CA HIS A 237 -13.00 -9.59 -8.17
C HIS A 237 -13.94 -10.18 -7.11
N PRO A 238 -15.19 -10.54 -7.44
CA PRO A 238 -16.19 -10.96 -6.44
C PRO A 238 -15.90 -12.31 -5.79
N ALA A 239 -15.27 -13.24 -6.51
CA ALA A 239 -14.99 -14.58 -6.00
C ALA A 239 -13.80 -14.57 -5.01
N PRO A 240 -13.80 -15.41 -3.96
CA PRO A 240 -12.64 -15.58 -3.11
C PRO A 240 -11.41 -16.08 -3.87
N VAL A 241 -10.22 -15.70 -3.40
CA VAL A 241 -8.95 -16.30 -3.86
C VAL A 241 -8.83 -17.71 -3.29
N THR A 242 -8.36 -18.68 -4.06
CA THR A 242 -8.14 -20.04 -3.59
C THR A 242 -6.69 -20.23 -3.13
N SER A 243 -6.39 -21.32 -2.42
CA SER A 243 -4.99 -21.67 -2.11
C SER A 243 -4.14 -21.81 -3.37
N ASP A 244 -4.75 -22.26 -4.46
CA ASP A 244 -4.06 -22.69 -5.67
C ASP A 244 -3.59 -21.50 -6.53
N ASN A 245 -4.23 -20.34 -6.37
CA ASN A 245 -3.86 -19.10 -7.06
C ASN A 245 -3.41 -18.00 -6.09
N TYR A 246 -3.19 -18.32 -4.81
CA TYR A 246 -2.83 -17.32 -3.81
C TYR A 246 -1.56 -16.54 -4.15
N GLN A 247 -0.53 -17.25 -4.63
CA GLN A 247 0.76 -16.66 -4.99
C GLN A 247 0.65 -15.70 -6.17
N ASP A 248 -0.38 -15.86 -7.02
CA ASP A 248 -0.64 -14.94 -8.12
C ASP A 248 -1.14 -13.58 -7.63
N PHE A 249 -1.56 -13.49 -6.36
CA PHE A 249 -2.18 -12.32 -5.74
C PHE A 249 -1.45 -11.76 -4.53
N ASP A 250 -0.42 -12.45 -4.02
CA ASP A 250 0.39 -11.94 -2.91
C ASP A 250 1.34 -10.89 -3.47
N MET A 251 1.19 -9.65 -3.02
CA MET A 251 2.02 -8.54 -3.50
C MET A 251 2.78 -7.97 -2.33
N VAL A 252 4.11 -7.90 -2.48
CA VAL A 252 5.07 -7.54 -1.43
C VAL A 252 5.07 -8.62 -0.34
N SER A 253 6.13 -9.41 -0.21
CA SER A 253 6.14 -10.55 0.72
C SER A 253 6.30 -10.09 2.18
N GLY A 254 5.25 -10.24 2.99
CA GLY A 254 5.34 -10.32 4.45
C GLY A 254 5.97 -9.12 5.15
N GLY A 255 5.62 -7.89 4.74
CA GLY A 255 6.13 -6.68 5.35
C GLY A 255 5.41 -5.42 4.90
N ALA A 256 5.96 -4.27 5.26
CA ALA A 256 5.49 -2.97 4.85
C ALA A 256 6.63 -1.98 4.63
N VAL A 257 6.49 -1.14 3.60
CA VAL A 257 7.32 0.06 3.44
C VAL A 257 6.61 1.23 4.11
N TYR A 258 7.31 1.86 5.04
CA TYR A 258 6.87 3.06 5.73
C TYR A 258 7.61 4.26 5.16
N VAL A 259 6.88 5.32 4.85
CA VAL A 259 7.46 6.62 4.50
C VAL A 259 7.06 7.58 5.61
N VAL A 260 8.06 8.13 6.29
CA VAL A 260 7.88 8.93 7.50
C VAL A 260 8.60 10.27 7.38
N SER A 261 8.04 11.28 8.05
CA SER A 261 8.71 12.56 8.28
C SER A 261 9.34 12.56 9.66
N GLU A 262 10.62 12.89 9.71
CA GLU A 262 11.34 13.17 10.94
C GLU A 262 10.98 14.57 11.50
N PRO A 263 11.27 14.84 12.79
CA PRO A 263 11.02 16.15 13.40
C PRO A 263 11.75 17.33 12.75
N ASP A 264 12.84 17.08 12.01
CA ASP A 264 13.59 18.11 11.28
C ASP A 264 13.05 18.36 9.86
N GLY A 265 12.00 17.63 9.46
CA GLY A 265 11.39 17.71 8.13
C GLY A 265 12.01 16.76 7.10
N THR A 266 13.03 15.99 7.45
CA THR A 266 13.60 14.97 6.57
C THR A 266 12.58 13.86 6.33
N ILE A 267 12.45 13.43 5.07
CA ILE A 267 11.61 12.30 4.69
C ILE A 267 12.51 11.10 4.43
N ARG A 268 12.18 9.97 5.05
CA ARG A 268 12.86 8.70 4.83
C ARG A 268 11.86 7.58 4.58
N ALA A 269 12.34 6.51 3.97
CA ALA A 269 11.61 5.26 3.87
C ALA A 269 12.35 4.13 4.59
N GLU A 270 11.60 3.18 5.12
CA GLU A 270 12.14 1.94 5.66
C GLU A 270 11.17 0.78 5.40
N PHE A 271 11.73 -0.43 5.28
CA PHE A 271 10.97 -1.66 5.20
C PHE A 271 11.01 -2.39 6.54
N GLN A 272 9.88 -2.97 6.95
CA GLN A 272 9.81 -3.89 8.10
C GLN A 272 9.07 -5.17 7.72
N CYS A 273 9.58 -6.31 8.20
CA CYS A 273 8.92 -7.61 8.03
C CYS A 273 7.88 -7.88 9.13
N THR A 274 6.74 -8.47 8.74
CA THR A 274 5.66 -8.97 9.60
C THR A 274 5.98 -10.30 10.27
#